data_AF-K1GV25-F1
#
_entry.id   AF-K1GV25-F1
#
_cell.length_a   1.000
_cell.length_b   1.000
_cell.length_c   1.000
_cell.angle_alpha   90.00
_cell.angle_beta   90.00
_cell.angle_gamma   90.00
#
_symmetry.space_group_name_H-M   'P 1'
#
loop_
_entity.id
_entity.type
_entity.pdbx_description
1 polymer ?
#
loop_
_entity_poly.entity_id
_entity_poly.type
_entity_poly.pdbx_seq_one_letter_code
_entity_poly.pdbx_strand_id
1 'polypeptide(L)'
;MNSYELLELTKLSNGKDKYKYIRNNNSLKNLLPIGVGAGGHIQDIGIYNMNRQVSFYSRTSELNYKLSMISGLMQFEKFNLLEIQKYCDEKIYKEIFKRLKEFENKGYIKIENNFAIYQLKGIFWGNSLVADIIELIGRNL
;
A
#
# COMPACT_ATOMS: atom_id res chain seq x y z
N MET A 1 26.49 -4.34 15.20
CA MET A 1 25.03 -4.46 15.44
C MET A 1 24.37 -4.64 14.09
N ASN A 2 23.66 -5.75 13.87
CA ASN A 2 22.83 -5.89 12.67
C ASN A 2 21.56 -5.07 12.89
N SER A 3 21.53 -3.84 12.41
CA SER A 3 20.33 -2.99 12.44
C SER A 3 19.30 -3.56 11.46
N TYR A 4 18.13 -3.94 11.97
CA TYR A 4 17.00 -4.31 11.14
C TYR A 4 16.26 -3.04 10.71
N GLU A 5 15.86 -2.97 9.44
CA GLU A 5 15.08 -1.88 8.85
C GLU A 5 13.70 -2.39 8.43
N LEU A 6 12.68 -1.53 8.58
CA LEU A 6 11.33 -1.82 8.09
C LEU A 6 11.26 -1.66 6.58
N LEU A 7 10.89 -2.73 5.87
CA LEU A 7 10.72 -2.71 4.42
C LEU A 7 9.29 -2.32 4.02
N GLU A 8 8.33 -2.94 4.67
CA GLU A 8 6.91 -2.65 4.64
C GLU A 8 6.31 -3.09 5.99
N LEU A 9 5.07 -2.70 6.27
CA LEU A 9 4.32 -3.24 7.40
C LEU A 9 4.47 -4.76 7.45
N THR A 10 4.80 -5.30 8.61
CA THR A 10 5.06 -6.73 8.88
C THR A 10 6.36 -7.34 8.32
N LYS A 11 7.19 -6.62 7.56
CA LYS A 11 8.46 -7.15 7.03
C LYS A 11 9.69 -6.32 7.38
N LEU A 12 10.68 -7.00 7.94
CA LEU A 12 11.97 -6.44 8.34
C LEU A 12 13.11 -7.05 7.49
N SER A 13 14.15 -6.27 7.22
CA SER A 13 15.39 -6.75 6.58
C SER A 13 16.62 -6.31 7.36
N ASN A 14 17.70 -7.05 7.24
CA ASN A 14 19.01 -6.71 7.82
C ASN A 14 19.87 -5.88 6.85
N GLY A 15 19.26 -5.24 5.83
CA GLY A 15 19.92 -4.40 4.84
C GLY A 15 20.62 -5.15 3.70
N LYS A 16 20.70 -6.49 3.74
CA LYS A 16 21.35 -7.29 2.68
C LYS A 16 20.49 -7.45 1.43
N ASP A 17 19.17 -7.46 1.60
CA ASP A 17 18.21 -7.53 0.51
C ASP A 17 17.32 -6.28 0.51
N LYS A 18 17.17 -5.69 -0.68
CA LYS A 18 16.33 -4.51 -0.95
C LYS A 18 14.87 -4.89 -1.23
N TYR A 19 14.56 -6.18 -1.35
CA TYR A 19 13.22 -6.73 -1.60
C TYR A 19 12.47 -5.96 -2.71
N LYS A 20 13.13 -5.81 -3.86
CA LYS A 20 12.64 -4.99 -4.98
C LYS A 20 11.27 -5.44 -5.49
N TYR A 21 10.98 -6.74 -5.45
CA TYR A 21 9.70 -7.29 -5.91
C TYR A 21 8.52 -6.71 -5.11
N ILE A 22 8.63 -6.66 -3.79
CA ILE A 22 7.60 -6.13 -2.88
C ILE A 22 7.36 -4.65 -3.17
N ARG A 23 8.44 -3.88 -3.25
CA ARG A 23 8.36 -2.44 -3.51
C ARG A 23 7.73 -2.16 -4.87
N ASN A 24 8.05 -2.95 -5.89
CA ASN A 24 7.45 -2.83 -7.22
C ASN A 24 5.96 -3.19 -7.21
N ASN A 25 5.58 -4.24 -6.46
CA ASN A 25 4.19 -4.66 -6.30
C ASN A 25 3.36 -3.55 -5.62
N ASN A 26 3.83 -3.00 -4.50
CA ASN A 26 3.13 -1.95 -3.77
C ASN A 26 3.10 -0.60 -4.51
N SER A 27 4.02 -0.37 -5.45
CA SER A 27 4.00 0.82 -6.33
C SER A 27 3.26 0.59 -7.65
N LEU A 28 2.61 -0.57 -7.80
CA LEU A 28 1.95 -1.04 -9.03
C LEU A 28 2.80 -0.79 -10.28
N LYS A 29 4.12 -1.00 -10.21
CA LYS A 29 4.98 -1.01 -11.39
C LYS A 29 4.81 -2.31 -12.15
N ASN A 30 4.90 -2.25 -13.49
CA ASN A 30 4.86 -3.44 -14.33
C ASN A 30 5.76 -4.54 -13.77
N LEU A 31 5.15 -5.68 -13.44
CA LEU A 31 5.77 -6.84 -12.85
C LEU A 31 5.37 -8.05 -13.69
N LEU A 32 6.32 -8.59 -14.45
CA LEU A 32 6.10 -9.78 -15.25
C LEU A 32 6.12 -11.02 -14.34
N PRO A 33 5.01 -11.77 -14.19
CA PRO A 33 5.02 -12.99 -13.39
C PRO A 33 5.64 -14.15 -14.17
N ILE A 34 6.77 -14.66 -13.67
CA ILE A 34 7.46 -15.81 -14.26
C ILE A 34 7.38 -16.99 -13.28
N GLY A 35 6.94 -18.14 -13.79
CA GLY A 35 6.84 -19.38 -13.01
C GLY A 35 5.44 -19.64 -12.44
N VAL A 36 5.25 -20.86 -11.95
CA VAL A 36 4.00 -21.32 -11.32
C VAL A 36 3.82 -20.66 -9.95
N GLY A 37 2.62 -20.18 -9.67
CA GLY A 37 2.28 -19.44 -8.45
C GLY A 37 2.69 -17.97 -8.47
N ALA A 38 3.26 -17.48 -9.58
CA ALA A 38 3.66 -16.09 -9.70
C ALA A 38 2.45 -15.20 -10.07
N GLY A 39 2.26 -14.16 -9.28
CA GLY A 39 1.36 -13.04 -9.57
C GLY A 39 2.13 -11.81 -10.01
N GLY A 40 1.54 -11.02 -10.88
CA GLY A 40 2.10 -9.77 -11.36
C GLY A 40 1.06 -8.98 -12.12
N HIS A 41 1.47 -7.88 -12.72
CA HIS A 41 0.58 -7.03 -13.50
C HIS A 41 1.36 -6.23 -14.53
N ILE A 42 0.72 -5.97 -15.66
CA ILE A 42 1.24 -5.10 -16.71
C ILE A 42 0.13 -4.11 -17.05
N GLN A 43 0.40 -2.82 -16.83
CA GLN A 43 -0.62 -1.76 -16.92
C GLN A 43 -1.83 -2.09 -16.03
N ASP A 44 -3.03 -2.13 -16.58
CA ASP A 44 -4.28 -2.45 -15.89
C ASP A 44 -4.60 -3.95 -15.86
N ILE A 45 -3.73 -4.81 -16.40
CA ILE A 45 -3.93 -6.26 -16.47
C ILE A 45 -3.17 -6.96 -15.35
N GLY A 46 -3.91 -7.51 -14.38
CA GLY A 46 -3.40 -8.46 -13.40
C GLY A 46 -3.25 -9.85 -14.02
N ILE A 47 -2.17 -10.53 -13.69
CA ILE A 47 -1.80 -11.83 -14.26
C ILE A 47 -1.41 -12.77 -13.10
N TYR A 48 -1.94 -13.98 -13.09
CA TYR A 48 -1.57 -15.01 -12.13
C TYR A 48 -1.39 -16.37 -12.80
N ASN A 49 -0.17 -16.92 -12.73
CA ASN A 49 0.14 -18.24 -13.29
C ASN A 49 -0.24 -19.33 -12.29
N MET A 50 -1.46 -19.87 -12.39
CA MET A 50 -1.94 -20.88 -11.45
C MET A 50 -1.14 -22.18 -11.53
N ASN A 51 -0.84 -22.64 -12.75
CA ASN A 51 -0.01 -23.83 -13.00
C ASN A 51 0.68 -23.72 -14.37
N ARG A 52 1.39 -24.78 -14.79
CA ARG A 52 2.14 -24.77 -16.07
C ARG A 52 1.26 -24.58 -17.32
N GLN A 53 -0.04 -24.78 -17.22
CA GLN A 53 -0.99 -24.78 -18.33
C GLN A 53 -2.02 -23.64 -18.24
N VAL A 54 -2.23 -23.07 -17.05
CA VAL A 54 -3.31 -22.12 -16.79
C VAL A 54 -2.78 -20.86 -16.12
N SER A 55 -3.09 -19.73 -16.74
CA SER A 55 -2.89 -18.39 -16.19
C SER A 55 -4.22 -17.62 -16.19
N PHE A 56 -4.50 -16.92 -15.10
CA PHE A 56 -5.63 -16.01 -14.99
C PHE A 56 -5.21 -14.60 -15.35
N TYR A 57 -6.11 -13.90 -16.05
CA TYR A 57 -5.95 -12.51 -16.42
C TYR A 57 -7.18 -11.74 -15.95
N SER A 58 -6.96 -10.61 -15.30
CA SER A 58 -8.03 -9.75 -14.81
C SER A 58 -7.73 -8.31 -15.18
N ARG A 59 -8.74 -7.58 -15.66
CA ARG A 59 -8.62 -6.13 -15.85
C ARG A 59 -8.99 -5.41 -14.57
N THR A 60 -8.15 -4.49 -14.15
CA THR A 60 -8.34 -3.68 -12.95
C THR A 60 -9.18 -2.47 -13.31
N SER A 61 -10.28 -2.23 -12.59
CA SER A 61 -11.05 -0.99 -12.74
C SER A 61 -10.24 0.21 -12.25
N GLU A 62 -10.55 1.40 -12.75
CA GLU A 62 -9.89 2.63 -12.31
C GLU A 62 -10.00 2.83 -10.78
N LEU A 63 -11.16 2.47 -10.21
CA LEU A 63 -11.37 2.51 -8.77
C LEU A 63 -10.42 1.54 -8.04
N ASN A 64 -10.38 0.27 -8.45
CA ASN A 64 -9.51 -0.72 -7.81
C ASN A 64 -8.03 -0.34 -7.94
N TYR A 65 -7.63 0.30 -9.05
CA TYR A 65 -6.29 0.84 -9.22
C TYR A 65 -5.99 1.94 -8.20
N LYS A 66 -6.88 2.93 -8.05
CA LYS A 66 -6.73 4.01 -7.05
C LYS A 66 -6.63 3.46 -5.62
N LEU A 67 -7.50 2.51 -5.24
CA LEU A 67 -7.46 1.85 -3.93
C LEU A 67 -6.15 1.09 -3.71
N SER A 68 -5.66 0.38 -4.74
CA SER A 68 -4.39 -0.35 -4.67
C SER A 68 -3.20 0.59 -4.51
N MET A 69 -3.20 1.74 -5.19
CA MET A 69 -2.14 2.75 -5.05
C MET A 69 -2.11 3.34 -3.63
N ILE A 70 -3.27 3.69 -3.08
CA ILE A 70 -3.39 4.21 -1.70
C ILE A 70 -2.91 3.16 -0.70
N SER A 71 -3.39 1.92 -0.82
CA SER A 71 -2.98 0.81 0.05
C SER A 71 -1.47 0.58 0.00
N GLY A 72 -0.90 0.55 -1.20
CA GLY A 72 0.53 0.35 -1.42
C GLY A 72 1.41 1.47 -0.88
N LEU A 73 0.97 2.73 -0.97
CA LEU A 73 1.65 3.88 -0.36
C LEU A 73 1.70 3.74 1.17
N MET A 74 0.60 3.29 1.79
CA MET A 74 0.49 3.13 3.24
C MET A 74 1.26 1.92 3.79
N GLN A 75 1.82 1.05 2.94
CA GLN A 75 2.63 -0.09 3.41
C GLN A 75 3.99 0.33 3.98
N PHE A 76 4.44 1.57 3.75
CA PHE A 76 5.76 2.02 4.18
C PHE A 76 5.72 2.75 5.52
N GLU A 77 6.85 2.74 6.25
CA GLU A 77 7.04 3.41 7.55
C GLU A 77 6.54 4.87 7.56
N LYS A 78 6.72 5.56 6.43
CA LYS A 78 6.17 6.88 6.18
C LYS A 78 5.62 6.96 4.77
N PHE A 79 4.54 7.72 4.61
CA PHE A 79 3.90 7.93 3.31
C PHE A 79 3.53 9.41 3.11
N ASN A 80 3.59 9.84 1.85
CA ASN A 80 3.37 11.23 1.45
C ASN A 80 1.88 11.48 1.22
N LEU A 81 1.31 12.45 1.93
CA LEU A 81 -0.11 12.79 1.85
C LEU A 81 -0.50 13.38 0.48
N LEU A 82 0.41 14.08 -0.19
CA LEU A 82 0.17 14.58 -1.55
C LEU A 82 0.12 13.44 -2.58
N GLU A 83 0.83 12.33 -2.35
CA GLU A 83 0.71 11.16 -3.23
C GLU A 83 -0.66 10.48 -3.05
N ILE A 84 -1.19 10.40 -1.83
CA ILE A 84 -2.55 9.90 -1.58
C ILE A 84 -3.60 10.76 -2.30
N GLN A 85 -3.44 12.09 -2.24
CA GLN A 85 -4.35 13.04 -2.87
C GLN A 85 -4.46 12.85 -4.40
N LYS A 86 -3.41 12.37 -5.09
CA LYS A 86 -3.46 12.10 -6.54
C LYS A 86 -4.46 11.00 -6.92
N TYR A 87 -4.82 10.12 -5.98
CA TYR A 87 -5.66 8.95 -6.24
C TYR A 87 -7.08 9.08 -5.69
N CYS A 88 -7.46 10.23 -5.13
CA CYS A 88 -8.81 10.49 -4.65
C CYS A 88 -9.25 11.92 -4.97
N ASP A 89 -10.56 12.14 -5.08
CA ASP A 89 -11.07 13.50 -5.21
C ASP A 89 -10.94 14.28 -3.89
N GLU A 90 -11.16 15.59 -3.94
CA GLU A 90 -11.01 16.46 -2.78
C GLU A 90 -11.94 16.08 -1.61
N LYS A 91 -13.16 15.60 -1.91
CA LYS A 91 -14.14 15.23 -0.89
C LYS A 91 -13.67 13.99 -0.13
N ILE A 92 -13.28 12.95 -0.85
CA ILE A 92 -12.76 11.70 -0.29
C ILE A 92 -11.46 11.98 0.47
N TYR A 93 -10.57 12.80 -0.09
CA TYR A 93 -9.31 13.17 0.57
C TYR A 93 -9.53 13.85 1.93
N LYS A 94 -10.53 14.73 2.05
CA LYS A 94 -10.89 15.36 3.34
C LYS A 94 -11.30 14.33 4.38
N GLU A 95 -12.09 13.32 4.01
CA GLU A 95 -12.49 12.24 4.91
C GLU A 95 -11.30 11.35 5.31
N ILE A 96 -10.44 10.99 4.35
CA ILE A 96 -9.18 10.28 4.63
C ILE A 96 -8.34 11.07 5.63
N PHE A 97 -8.13 12.37 5.38
CA PHE A 97 -7.29 13.20 6.24
C PHE A 97 -7.86 13.34 7.65
N LYS A 98 -9.19 13.45 7.79
CA LYS A 98 -9.87 13.43 9.09
C LYS A 98 -9.61 12.11 9.82
N ARG A 99 -9.72 10.97 9.14
CA ARG A 99 -9.42 9.65 9.73
C ARG A 99 -7.94 9.51 10.12
N LEU A 100 -7.02 10.03 9.31
CA LEU A 100 -5.59 10.08 9.65
C LEU A 100 -5.33 10.94 10.90
N LYS A 101 -6.06 12.05 11.08
CA LYS A 101 -5.98 12.84 12.32
C LYS A 101 -6.49 12.09 13.55
N GLU A 102 -7.53 11.26 13.39
CA GLU A 102 -7.96 10.35 14.46
C GLU A 102 -6.87 9.32 14.80
N PHE A 103 -6.14 8.82 13.80
CA PHE A 103 -5.02 7.92 14.01
C PHE A 103 -3.86 8.59 14.75
N GLU A 104 -3.55 9.84 14.38
CA GLU A 104 -2.54 10.67 15.06
C GLU A 104 -2.89 10.87 16.53
N ASN A 105 -4.12 11.28 16.84
CA ASN A 105 -4.59 11.49 18.21
C ASN A 105 -4.52 10.20 19.06
N LYS A 106 -4.65 9.03 18.45
CA LYS A 106 -4.54 7.71 19.12
C LYS A 106 -3.09 7.19 19.21
N GLY A 107 -2.12 7.96 18.71
CA GLY A 107 -0.69 7.64 18.73
C GLY A 107 -0.26 6.56 17.73
N TYR A 108 -1.04 6.33 16.67
CA TYR A 108 -0.66 5.37 15.63
C TYR A 108 0.30 5.99 14.61
N ILE A 109 0.09 7.26 14.26
CA ILE A 109 0.93 7.99 13.32
C ILE A 109 1.30 9.35 13.90
N LYS A 110 2.27 10.00 13.26
CA LYS A 110 2.56 11.43 13.43
C LYS A 110 2.51 12.08 12.06
N ILE A 111 1.81 13.20 11.94
CA ILE A 111 1.71 13.97 10.70
C ILE A 111 2.64 15.17 10.81
N GLU A 112 3.66 15.22 9.95
CA GLU A 112 4.61 16.33 9.89
C GLU A 112 5.14 16.51 8.46
N ASN A 113 5.35 17.76 8.04
CA ASN A 113 5.92 18.08 6.73
C ASN A 113 5.25 17.35 5.55
N ASN A 114 3.91 17.20 5.61
CA ASN A 114 3.11 16.50 4.60
C ASN A 114 3.35 14.97 4.49
N PHE A 115 3.96 14.38 5.51
CA PHE A 115 4.07 12.94 5.68
C PHE A 115 3.23 12.48 6.87
N ALA A 116 2.68 11.28 6.75
CA ALA A 116 2.26 10.48 7.88
C ALA A 116 3.36 9.45 8.17
N ILE A 117 3.84 9.42 9.41
CA ILE A 117 4.92 8.57 9.89
C ILE A 117 4.35 7.63 10.95
N TYR A 118 4.41 6.32 10.71
CA TYR A 118 3.95 5.35 11.69
C TYR A 118 4.78 5.41 12.96
N GLN A 119 4.08 5.44 14.10
CA GLN A 119 4.66 5.18 15.40
C GLN A 119 4.69 3.67 15.65
N LEU A 120 5.41 3.20 16.67
CA LEU A 120 5.53 1.77 16.97
C LEU A 120 4.15 1.06 17.05
N LYS A 121 3.19 1.70 17.73
CA LYS A 121 1.80 1.22 17.82
C LYS A 121 1.13 1.13 16.44
N GLY A 122 1.38 2.10 15.57
CA GLY A 122 0.87 2.12 14.21
C GLY A 122 1.52 1.09 13.29
N ILE A 123 2.81 0.79 13.44
CA ILE A 123 3.46 -0.30 12.70
C ILE A 123 2.78 -1.63 13.04
N PHE A 124 2.50 -1.87 14.33
CA PHE A 124 1.82 -3.10 14.78
C PHE A 124 0.41 -3.24 14.20
N TRP A 125 -0.38 -2.15 14.19
CA TRP A 125 -1.75 -2.13 13.68
C TRP A 125 -1.85 -1.70 12.21
N GLY A 126 -0.74 -1.57 11.49
CA GLY A 126 -0.68 -0.84 10.23
C GLY A 126 -1.65 -1.36 9.18
N ASN A 127 -1.74 -2.68 9.00
CA ASN A 127 -2.65 -3.29 8.05
C ASN A 127 -4.13 -3.04 8.40
N SER A 128 -4.47 -2.98 9.68
CA SER A 128 -5.82 -2.61 10.13
C SER A 128 -6.13 -1.15 9.81
N LEU A 129 -5.14 -0.26 9.96
CA LEU A 129 -5.29 1.16 9.62
C LEU A 129 -5.42 1.37 8.11
N VAL A 130 -4.67 0.61 7.30
CA VAL A 130 -4.82 0.61 5.83
C VAL A 130 -6.21 0.13 5.44
N ALA A 131 -6.66 -1.01 5.99
CA ALA A 131 -7.99 -1.56 5.68
C ALA A 131 -9.11 -0.57 6.01
N ASP A 132 -9.02 0.12 7.15
CA ASP A 132 -9.98 1.13 7.58
C ASP A 132 -10.08 2.32 6.61
N ILE A 133 -8.95 2.79 6.05
CA ILE A 133 -8.94 3.81 5.00
C ILE A 133 -9.56 3.30 3.70
N ILE A 134 -9.23 2.08 3.27
CA ILE A 134 -9.78 1.49 2.04
C ILE A 134 -11.29 1.29 2.17
N GLU A 135 -11.78 0.84 3.32
CA GLU A 135 -13.19 0.69 3.60
C GLU A 135 -13.93 2.04 3.64
N LEU A 136 -13.30 3.08 4.23
CA LEU A 136 -13.83 4.44 4.21
C LEU A 136 -14.05 4.94 2.78
N ILE A 137 -13.08 4.70 1.87
CA ILE A 137 -13.21 5.10 0.47
C ILE A 137 -14.34 4.31 -0.20
N GLY A 138 -14.38 2.99 -0.01
CA GLY A 138 -15.40 2.12 -0.61
C GLY A 138 -16.84 2.44 -0.19
N ARG A 139 -17.05 3.02 1.01
CA ARG A 139 -18.37 3.47 1.49
C ARG A 139 -18.81 4.84 0.95
N ASN A 140 -17.89 5.65 0.43
CA ASN A 140 -18.13 7.02 -0.02
C ASN A 140 -18.21 7.16 -1.55
N LEU A 141 -18.19 6.02 -2.25
CA LEU A 141 -18.33 5.87 -3.70
C LEU A 141 -19.69 5.24 -4.02
#